data_AF-A0A1F7LTA2-F1
#
_entry.id   AF-A0A1F7LTA2-F1
#
_cell.length_a   1.000
_cell.length_b   1.000
_cell.length_c   1.000
_cell.angle_alpha   90.00
_cell.angle_beta   90.00
_cell.angle_gamma   90.00
#
_symmetry.space_group_name_H-M   'P 1'
#
loop_
_entity.id
_entity.type
_entity.pdbx_description
1 polymer ?
#
loop_
_entity_poly.entity_id
_entity_poly.type
_entity_poly.pdbx_seq_one_letter_code
_entity_poly.pdbx_strand_id
1 'polypeptide(L)' 'MALFTVGEEPTHRVGDPQCPECWEEYPEPCRCGGLMHAAAGDGEDPDGNVLLVTECDQCGRSEDQLDEV' A
#
# COMPACT_ATOMS: atom_id res chain seq x y z
N MET A 1 10.71 -6.16 -13.70
CA MET A 1 10.47 -5.34 -12.50
C MET A 1 9.41 -4.33 -12.90
N ALA A 2 8.16 -4.54 -12.48
CA ALA A 2 7.06 -3.62 -12.75
C ALA A 2 6.98 -2.62 -11.60
N LEU A 3 6.86 -1.34 -11.94
CA LEU A 3 6.45 -0.31 -10.98
C LEU A 3 4.92 -0.27 -10.97
N PHE A 4 4.35 0.01 -9.81
CA PHE A 4 2.92 0.24 -9.68
C PHE A 4 2.67 1.46 -8.79
N THR A 5 1.44 1.96 -8.87
CA THR A 5 1.03 3.18 -8.20
C THR A 5 0.22 2.83 -6.97
N VAL A 6 0.66 3.29 -5.81
CA VAL A 6 -0.09 3.17 -4.56
C VAL A 6 -0.55 4.58 -4.20
N GLY A 7 -1.85 4.81 -4.20
CA GLY A 7 -2.37 6.18 -4.09
C GLY A 7 -1.92 7.05 -5.25
N GLU A 8 -1.11 8.06 -4.94
CA GLU A 8 -0.49 8.98 -5.91
C GLU A 8 0.98 8.68 -6.19
N GLU A 9 1.58 7.67 -5.55
CA GLU A 9 3.01 7.38 -5.65
C GLU A 9 3.28 6.25 -6.67
N PRO A 10 3.76 6.53 -7.90
CA PRO A 10 4.03 5.52 -8.93
C PRO A 10 5.42 4.87 -8.80
N THR A 11 6.01 4.90 -7.61
CA THR A 11 7.40 4.52 -7.35
C THR A 11 7.53 3.15 -6.69
N HIS A 12 6.42 2.52 -6.30
CA HIS A 12 6.43 1.21 -5.65
C HIS A 12 6.77 0.10 -6.63
N ARG A 13 7.53 -0.89 -6.15
CA ARG A 13 7.95 -2.05 -6.94
C ARG A 13 7.15 -3.28 -6.57
N VAL A 14 6.55 -3.89 -7.58
CA VAL A 14 5.80 -5.15 -7.45
C VAL A 14 6.72 -6.25 -6.91
N GLY A 15 6.33 -6.86 -5.79
CA GLY A 15 7.08 -7.95 -5.16
C GLY A 15 8.36 -7.51 -4.44
N ASP A 16 8.50 -6.22 -4.09
CA ASP A 16 9.64 -5.69 -3.35
C ASP A 16 9.34 -5.62 -1.84
N PRO A 17 9.85 -6.56 -1.03
CA PRO A 17 9.59 -6.60 0.42
C PRO A 17 10.32 -5.51 1.22
N GLN A 18 11.18 -4.71 0.56
CA GLN A 18 11.96 -3.65 1.20
C GLN A 18 11.76 -2.33 0.46
N CYS A 19 10.51 -2.08 0.04
CA CYS A 19 10.18 -0.91 -0.75
C CYS A 19 10.45 0.35 0.10
N PRO A 20 11.45 1.19 -0.25
CA PRO A 20 11.83 2.34 0.58
C PRO A 20 10.81 3.49 0.51
N GLU A 21 9.91 3.44 -0.48
CA GLU A 21 8.81 4.38 -0.65
C GLU A 21 7.61 3.99 0.23
N CYS A 22 7.56 2.75 0.71
CA CYS A 22 6.53 2.35 1.67
C CYS A 22 6.79 2.97 3.05
N TRP A 23 5.72 3.12 3.81
CA TRP A 23 5.81 3.42 5.25
C TRP A 23 6.63 2.36 6.00
N GLU A 24 7.22 2.71 7.15
CA GLU A 24 8.13 1.81 7.91
C GLU A 24 7.52 0.44 8.26
N GLU A 25 6.20 0.35 8.39
CA GLU A 25 5.48 -0.90 8.67
C GLU A 25 5.07 -1.69 7.42
N TYR A 26 5.36 -1.17 6.23
CA TYR A 26 5.02 -1.74 4.92
C TYR A 26 6.30 -2.02 4.10
N PRO A 27 6.26 -2.99 3.17
CA PRO A 27 5.09 -3.74 2.74
C PRO A 27 4.77 -5.01 3.53
N GLU A 28 3.47 -5.21 3.80
CA GLU A 28 2.92 -6.34 4.56
C GLU A 28 2.52 -7.51 3.64
N PRO A 29 2.54 -8.77 4.11
CA PRO A 29 2.12 -9.90 3.30
C PRO A 29 0.59 -9.93 3.09
N CYS A 30 0.14 -9.89 1.84
CA CYS A 30 -1.28 -10.01 1.50
C CYS A 30 -1.75 -11.48 1.47
N ARG A 31 -3.01 -11.75 1.86
CA ARG A 31 -3.62 -13.09 1.80
C ARG A 31 -3.64 -13.72 0.40
N CYS A 32 -3.53 -12.93 -0.66
CA CYS A 32 -3.44 -13.44 -2.03
C CYS A 32 -2.05 -14.01 -2.38
N GLY A 33 -1.05 -13.85 -1.51
CA GLY A 33 0.35 -14.19 -1.77
C GLY A 33 1.16 -13.05 -2.41
N GLY A 34 0.60 -11.84 -2.50
CA GLY A 34 1.32 -10.62 -2.87
C GLY A 34 1.80 -9.84 -1.65
N LEU A 35 2.31 -8.64 -1.90
CA LEU A 35 2.72 -7.66 -0.90
C LEU A 35 1.77 -6.46 -0.94
N MET A 36 1.43 -5.96 0.23
CA MET A 36 0.59 -4.80 0.45
C MET A 36 1.51 -3.62 0.68
N HIS A 37 1.47 -2.66 -0.22
CA HIS A 37 2.27 -1.44 -0.13
C HIS A 37 1.41 -0.32 0.43
N ALA A 38 2.02 0.62 1.12
CA ALA A 38 1.35 1.80 1.67
C ALA A 38 2.03 3.07 1.19
N ALA A 39 1.22 4.07 0.85
CA ALA A 39 1.67 5.40 0.47
C ALA A 39 0.81 6.48 1.13
N ALA A 40 1.27 7.72 1.06
CA ALA A 40 0.45 8.87 1.40
C ALA A 40 -0.71 8.97 0.39
N GLY A 41 -1.94 8.99 0.89
CA GLY A 41 -3.12 9.26 0.07
C GLY A 41 -3.45 10.75 -0.01
N ASP A 42 -4.35 11.11 -0.91
CA ASP A 42 -4.86 12.48 -1.09
C ASP A 42 -5.69 13.02 0.09
N GLY A 43 -5.92 12.22 1.12
CA GLY A 43 -6.83 12.53 2.21
C GLY A 43 -6.12 12.80 3.53
N GLU A 44 -6.77 13.57 4.40
CA GLU A 44 -6.33 13.82 5.77
C GLU A 44 -7.47 13.45 6.72
N ASP A 45 -7.14 12.77 7.82
CA ASP A 45 -8.05 12.53 8.92
C ASP A 45 -8.47 13.84 9.60
N PRO A 46 -9.58 13.86 10.36
CA PRO A 46 -10.00 15.04 11.12
C PRO A 46 -8.96 15.56 12.13
N ASP A 47 -7.98 14.73 12.49
CA ASP A 47 -6.84 15.07 13.34
C ASP A 47 -5.64 15.68 12.57
N GLY A 48 -5.75 15.83 11.25
CA GLY A 48 -4.67 16.36 10.39
C GLY A 48 -3.56 15.35 10.10
N ASN A 49 -3.83 14.05 10.25
CA ASN A 49 -2.92 13.00 9.84
C ASN A 49 -3.20 12.64 8.38
N VAL A 50 -2.15 12.40 7.60
CA VAL A 50 -2.30 11.94 6.21
C VAL A 50 -2.89 10.54 6.22
N LEU A 51 -3.97 10.34 5.46
CA LEU A 51 -4.58 9.03 5.26
C LEU A 51 -3.62 8.16 4.46
N LEU A 52 -3.26 7.02 5.04
CA LEU A 52 -2.45 6.02 4.34
C LEU A 52 -3.35 5.21 3.42
N VAL A 53 -2.97 5.13 2.16
CA VAL A 53 -3.62 4.27 1.18
C VAL A 53 -2.77 3.02 1.02
N THR A 54 -3.40 1.88 1.23
CA THR A 54 -2.78 0.57 1.07
C THR A 54 -3.27 -0.07 -0.22
N GLU A 55 -2.37 -0.70 -0.97
CA GLU A 55 -2.72 -1.45 -2.17
C GLU A 55 -1.80 -2.66 -2.37
N CYS A 56 -2.41 -3.81 -2.67
CA CYS A 56 -1.67 -5.02 -2.98
C CYS A 56 -1.21 -5.06 -4.45
N ASP A 57 0.09 -5.33 -4.66
CA ASP A 57 0.71 -5.40 -5.99
C ASP A 57 0.16 -6.53 -6.88
N GLN A 58 -0.44 -7.57 -6.28
CA GLN A 58 -0.99 -8.72 -6.99
C GLN A 58 -2.49 -8.62 -7.21
N CYS A 59 -3.26 -8.36 -6.14
CA CYS A 59 -4.72 -8.44 -6.20
C CYS A 59 -5.42 -7.08 -6.29
N GLY A 60 -4.69 -5.97 -6.15
CA GLY A 60 -5.25 -4.61 -6.18
C GLY A 60 -6.21 -4.30 -5.03
N ARG A 61 -6.23 -5.13 -3.98
CA ARG A 61 -7.02 -4.88 -2.77
C ARG A 61 -6.23 -4.04 -1.80
N SER A 62 -6.93 -3.15 -1.10
CA SER A 62 -6.43 -2.41 0.05
C SER A 62 -6.60 -3.20 1.34
N GLU A 63 -5.89 -2.82 2.39
CA GLU A 63 -5.99 -3.43 3.72
C GLU A 63 -7.41 -3.28 4.29
N ASP A 64 -8.04 -2.14 4.06
CA ASP A 64 -9.45 -1.86 4.42
C ASP A 64 -10.41 -2.91 3.82
N GLN A 65 -10.11 -3.44 2.64
CA GLN A 65 -10.89 -4.51 2.01
C GLN A 65 -10.56 -5.92 2.51
N LEU A 66 -9.52 -6.08 3.33
CA LEU A 66 -9.12 -7.37 3.90
C LEU A 66 -9.74 -7.63 5.29
N ASP A 67 -10.17 -6.58 6.00
CA ASP A 67 -10.74 -6.68 7.36
C ASP A 67 -12.22 -7.12 7.37
N GLU A 68 -12.92 -7.08 6.23
CA GLU A 68 -14.35 -7.43 6.12
C GLU A 68 -14.67 -8.95 6.06
N VAL A 69 -13.95 -9.83 6.80
CA VAL A 69 -14.19 -11.30 6.82
C VAL A 69 -14.73 -11.83 8.15
#